data_AF-A0A2M7WMM5-F1
#
_entry.id   AF-A0A2M7WMM5-F1
#
_cell.length_a   1.000
_cell.length_b   1.000
_cell.length_c   1.000
_cell.angle_alpha   90.00
_cell.angle_beta   90.00
_cell.angle_gamma   90.00
#
_symmetry.space_group_name_H-M   'P 1'
#
loop_
_entity.id
_entity.type
_entity.pdbx_description
1 polymer ?
#
loop_
_entity_poly.entity_id
_entity_poly.type
_entity_poly.pdbx_seq_one_letter_code
_entity_poly.pdbx_strand_id
1 'polypeptide(L)'
;MSNDETSASEANAPAFGVQKIYVKDISFESPNAPEIFAMPDSMPKIEMNLAMEHRQVDVEHWEVALKVSAKAHDSKSEKLLFEIEVEHAALFFMKNIPEEHMPIVISIDCPTII
;
A
#
# COMPACT_ATOMS: atom_id res chain seq x y z
N MET A 1 27.81 -32.14 33.59
CA MET A 1 26.53 -31.63 34.08
C MET A 1 26.02 -30.69 33.02
N SER A 2 24.84 -31.01 32.50
CA SER A 2 24.21 -30.52 31.28
C SER A 2 24.04 -29.01 31.26
N ASN A 3 24.43 -28.39 30.15
CA ASN A 3 24.08 -27.01 29.83
C ASN A 3 22.73 -27.07 29.08
N ASP A 4 21.63 -26.96 29.82
CA ASP A 4 20.26 -27.08 29.32
C ASP A 4 19.47 -25.81 29.69
N GLU A 5 19.90 -24.66 29.18
CA GLU A 5 19.23 -23.36 29.34
C GLU A 5 19.12 -22.62 27.98
N THR A 6 18.51 -23.23 26.96
CA THR A 6 18.28 -22.52 25.68
C THR A 6 16.94 -22.84 25.01
N SER A 7 15.84 -22.99 25.74
CA SER A 7 14.56 -23.34 25.08
C SER A 7 13.28 -22.78 25.74
N ALA A 8 13.30 -21.52 26.19
CA ALA A 8 12.08 -20.85 26.67
C ALA A 8 11.83 -19.43 26.08
N SER A 9 12.77 -18.87 25.31
CA SER A 9 12.66 -17.50 24.78
C SER A 9 12.10 -17.38 23.36
N GLU A 10 11.89 -18.49 22.63
CA GLU A 10 11.40 -18.45 21.25
C GLU A 10 9.86 -18.42 21.12
N ALA A 11 9.12 -18.80 22.16
CA ALA A 11 7.66 -18.93 22.09
C ALA A 11 6.90 -17.58 22.10
N ASN A 12 7.56 -16.47 22.47
CA ASN A 12 6.93 -15.14 22.61
C ASN A 12 7.66 -14.03 21.86
N ALA A 13 8.52 -14.35 20.89
CA ALA A 13 9.14 -13.34 20.06
C ALA A 13 8.08 -12.56 19.24
N PRO A 14 8.25 -11.25 19.01
CA PRO A 14 7.44 -10.50 18.06
C PRO A 14 7.51 -11.16 16.68
N ALA A 15 6.35 -11.42 16.09
CA ALA A 15 6.24 -11.95 14.74
C ALA A 15 5.47 -10.96 13.88
N PHE A 16 6.03 -10.65 12.72
CA PHE A 16 5.45 -9.79 11.70
C PHE A 16 5.66 -10.46 10.35
N GLY A 17 4.62 -10.50 9.53
CA GLY A 17 4.73 -11.04 8.18
C GLY A 17 3.53 -10.75 7.31
N VAL A 18 3.75 -10.66 6.00
CA VAL A 18 2.67 -10.48 5.02
C VAL A 18 2.03 -11.83 4.71
N GLN A 19 0.72 -11.90 4.86
CA GLN A 19 -0.05 -13.11 4.54
C GLN A 19 -0.54 -13.07 3.09
N LYS A 20 -1.13 -11.93 2.69
CA LYS A 20 -1.70 -11.74 1.36
C LYS A 20 -1.53 -10.29 0.93
N ILE A 21 -1.28 -10.09 -0.35
CA ILE A 21 -1.31 -8.78 -1.00
C ILE A 21 -2.32 -8.90 -2.13
N TYR A 22 -3.21 -7.92 -2.25
CA TYR A 22 -4.31 -7.95 -3.21
C TYR A 22 -4.78 -6.55 -3.56
N VAL A 23 -5.33 -6.39 -4.77
CA VAL A 23 -5.97 -5.15 -5.21
C VAL A 23 -7.45 -5.20 -4.83
N LYS A 24 -7.92 -4.21 -4.06
CA LYS A 24 -9.33 -4.08 -3.66
C LYS A 24 -10.15 -3.44 -4.77
N ASP A 25 -9.60 -2.38 -5.35
CA ASP A 25 -10.23 -1.65 -6.43
C ASP A 25 -9.18 -1.10 -7.39
N ILE A 26 -9.54 -1.04 -8.67
CA ILE A 26 -8.74 -0.39 -9.70
C ILE A 26 -9.68 0.23 -10.73
N SER A 27 -9.49 1.52 -10.95
CA SER A 27 -10.18 2.26 -12.01
C SER A 27 -9.16 2.95 -12.89
N PHE A 28 -9.44 2.94 -14.19
CA PHE A 28 -8.63 3.64 -15.18
C PHE A 28 -9.55 4.26 -16.22
N GLU A 29 -9.35 5.54 -16.49
CA GLU A 29 -10.10 6.28 -17.47
C GLU A 29 -9.17 7.12 -18.35
N SER A 30 -9.45 7.15 -19.65
CA SER A 30 -8.80 8.05 -20.60
C SER A 30 -9.88 8.73 -21.45
N PRO A 31 -10.49 9.82 -20.96
CA PRO A 31 -11.69 10.40 -21.58
C PRO A 31 -11.45 10.98 -22.98
N ASN A 32 -10.22 11.38 -23.28
CA ASN A 32 -9.83 12.01 -24.55
C ASN A 32 -9.14 11.04 -25.51
N ALA A 33 -9.25 9.73 -25.27
CA ALA A 33 -8.77 8.72 -26.19
C ALA A 33 -9.76 8.56 -27.37
N PRO A 34 -9.27 8.34 -28.61
CA PRO A 34 -7.86 8.15 -28.98
C PRO A 34 -7.12 9.43 -29.40
N GLU A 35 -7.78 10.58 -29.50
CA GLU A 35 -7.22 11.83 -30.05
C GLU A 35 -5.96 12.27 -29.30
N ILE A 36 -5.89 11.96 -28.01
CA ILE A 36 -4.74 12.27 -27.18
C ILE A 36 -3.45 11.59 -27.64
N PHE A 37 -3.53 10.42 -28.30
CA PHE A 37 -2.36 9.69 -28.80
C PHE A 37 -1.75 10.32 -30.07
N ALA A 38 -2.49 11.20 -30.75
CA ALA A 38 -2.02 11.88 -31.96
C ALA A 38 -1.28 13.20 -31.66
N MET A 39 -1.17 13.60 -30.39
CA MET A 39 -0.54 14.86 -29.99
C MET A 39 1.00 14.76 -30.09
N PRO A 40 1.65 15.54 -30.98
CA PRO A 40 3.11 15.60 -31.03
C PRO A 40 3.63 16.30 -29.76
N ASP A 41 4.73 15.79 -29.20
CA ASP A 41 5.43 16.37 -28.05
C ASP A 41 4.58 16.52 -26.76
N SER A 42 3.65 15.58 -26.50
CA SER A 42 2.92 15.55 -25.23
C SER A 42 3.88 15.28 -24.07
N MET A 43 3.91 16.18 -23.09
CA MET A 43 4.72 16.00 -21.87
C MET A 43 3.77 15.88 -20.69
N PRO A 44 3.57 14.68 -20.11
CA PRO A 44 2.60 14.49 -19.04
C PRO A 44 3.10 15.12 -17.73
N LYS A 45 2.28 15.99 -17.14
CA LYS A 45 2.38 16.40 -15.74
C LYS A 45 1.48 15.48 -14.92
N ILE A 46 2.06 14.79 -13.94
CA ILE A 46 1.35 13.84 -13.08
C ILE A 46 1.08 14.50 -11.73
N GLU A 47 -0.18 14.53 -11.33
CA GLU A 47 -0.63 14.90 -9.99
C GLU A 47 -1.04 13.63 -9.26
N MET A 48 -0.35 13.33 -8.15
CA MET A 48 -0.53 12.10 -7.39
C MET A 48 -0.96 12.41 -5.97
N ASN A 49 -1.96 11.68 -5.49
CA ASN A 49 -2.45 11.72 -4.12
C ASN A 49 -2.37 10.30 -3.53
N LEU A 50 -1.89 10.21 -2.29
CA LEU A 50 -1.84 8.97 -1.53
C LEU A 50 -2.71 9.12 -0.29
N ALA A 51 -3.56 8.13 -0.05
CA ALA A 51 -4.33 7.98 1.17
C ALA A 51 -4.10 6.58 1.73
N MET A 52 -4.07 6.49 3.04
CA MET A 52 -3.81 5.24 3.75
C MET A 52 -4.92 4.97 4.74
N GLU A 53 -5.41 3.74 4.73
CA GLU A 53 -6.37 3.25 5.70
C GLU A 53 -5.88 1.93 6.27
N HIS A 54 -6.24 1.64 7.51
CA HIS A 54 -5.95 0.36 8.13
C HIS A 54 -7.09 -0.06 9.05
N ARG A 55 -7.28 -1.36 9.17
CA ARG A 55 -8.26 -1.94 10.10
C ARG A 55 -7.75 -3.24 10.67
N GLN A 56 -8.13 -3.49 11.91
CA GLN A 56 -7.90 -4.80 12.53
C GLN A 56 -8.96 -5.78 12.02
N VAL A 57 -8.53 -6.91 11.45
CA VAL A 57 -9.41 -7.96 10.93
C VAL A 57 -9.72 -8.97 12.04
N ASP A 58 -8.72 -9.33 12.84
CA ASP A 58 -8.85 -10.10 14.07
C ASP A 58 -7.70 -9.78 15.04
N VAL A 59 -7.56 -10.57 16.11
CA VAL A 59 -6.56 -10.33 17.17
C VAL A 59 -5.14 -10.24 16.64
N GLU A 60 -4.78 -11.07 15.65
CA GLU A 60 -3.41 -11.17 15.12
C GLU A 60 -3.29 -10.66 13.68
N HIS A 61 -4.38 -10.20 13.06
CA HIS A 61 -4.38 -9.75 11.66
C HIS A 61 -4.83 -8.30 11.47
N TRP A 62 -4.06 -7.59 10.65
CA TRP A 62 -4.33 -6.23 10.22
C TRP A 62 -4.40 -6.14 8.71
N GLU A 63 -5.43 -5.49 8.20
CA GLU A 63 -5.49 -5.09 6.80
C GLU A 63 -5.04 -3.64 6.70
N VAL A 64 -4.07 -3.38 5.83
CA VAL A 64 -3.61 -2.03 5.49
C VAL A 64 -3.86 -1.82 4.01
N ALA A 65 -4.50 -0.72 3.66
CA ALA A 65 -4.83 -0.34 2.30
C ALA A 65 -4.19 1.01 1.96
N LEU A 66 -3.52 1.06 0.81
CA LEU A 66 -2.95 2.24 0.21
C LEU A 66 -3.78 2.59 -1.04
N LYS A 67 -4.48 3.70 -0.97
CA LYS A 67 -5.18 4.29 -2.11
C LYS A 67 -4.26 5.28 -2.81
N VAL A 68 -3.96 5.01 -4.08
CA VAL A 68 -3.18 5.88 -4.97
C VAL A 68 -4.10 6.41 -6.05
N SER A 69 -4.29 7.73 -6.09
CA SER A 69 -5.00 8.41 -7.17
C SER A 69 -4.01 9.25 -7.96
N ALA A 70 -3.90 9.03 -9.27
CA ALA A 70 -3.02 9.79 -10.15
C ALA A 70 -3.79 10.32 -11.37
N LYS A 71 -3.60 11.61 -11.65
CA LYS A 71 -4.13 12.29 -12.83
C LYS A 71 -2.98 12.80 -13.67
N ALA A 72 -2.97 12.46 -14.95
CA ALA A 72 -1.96 12.93 -15.89
C ALA A 72 -2.57 13.96 -16.83
N HIS A 73 -1.99 15.14 -16.89
CA HIS A 73 -2.40 16.23 -17.78
C HIS A 73 -1.28 16.54 -18.79
N ASP A 74 -1.64 16.92 -20.01
CA ASP A 74 -0.65 17.45 -20.95
C ASP A 74 -0.16 18.83 -20.50
N SER A 75 1.15 19.04 -20.43
CA SER A 75 1.74 20.28 -19.88
C SER A 75 1.50 21.53 -20.73
N LYS A 76 1.03 21.40 -21.98
CA LYS A 76 0.78 22.56 -22.87
C LYS A 76 -0.71 22.85 -23.00
N SER A 77 -1.51 21.80 -23.18
CA SER A 77 -2.95 21.91 -23.44
C SER A 77 -3.83 21.68 -22.21
N GLU A 78 -3.23 21.27 -21.07
CA GLU A 78 -3.89 20.94 -19.80
C GLU A 78 -4.96 19.84 -19.90
N LYS A 79 -5.03 19.15 -21.04
CA LYS A 79 -5.99 18.07 -21.27
C LYS A 79 -5.65 16.88 -20.40
N LEU A 80 -6.68 16.29 -19.77
CA LEU A 80 -6.54 15.03 -19.04
C LEU A 80 -6.19 13.91 -20.02
N LEU A 81 -5.01 13.34 -19.84
CA LEU A 81 -4.50 12.19 -20.58
C LEU A 81 -5.17 10.92 -20.07
N PHE A 82 -5.05 10.70 -18.76
CA PHE A 82 -5.69 9.61 -18.05
C PHE A 82 -5.84 9.94 -16.57
N GLU A 83 -6.75 9.24 -15.93
CA GLU A 83 -6.91 9.16 -14.50
C GLU A 83 -6.86 7.69 -14.10
N ILE A 84 -6.13 7.40 -13.02
CA ILE A 84 -6.04 6.07 -12.45
C ILE A 84 -6.21 6.15 -10.94
N GLU A 85 -7.05 5.29 -10.39
CA GLU A 85 -7.12 5.03 -8.95
C GLU A 85 -6.84 3.57 -8.68
N VAL A 86 -5.97 3.28 -7.73
CA VAL A 86 -5.66 1.93 -7.28
C VAL A 86 -5.78 1.90 -5.76
N GLU A 87 -6.59 0.99 -5.24
CA GLU A 87 -6.61 0.64 -3.83
C GLU A 87 -5.89 -0.71 -3.66
N HIS A 88 -4.63 -0.64 -3.24
CA HIS A 88 -3.80 -1.82 -3.00
C HIS A 88 -3.79 -2.13 -1.51
N ALA A 89 -4.04 -3.39 -1.13
CA ALA A 89 -4.14 -3.77 0.26
C ALA A 89 -3.32 -5.02 0.57
N ALA A 90 -2.89 -5.13 1.82
CA ALA A 90 -2.23 -6.31 2.33
C ALA A 90 -2.77 -6.69 3.70
N LEU A 91 -2.90 -8.00 3.91
CA LEU A 91 -3.21 -8.61 5.18
C LEU A 91 -1.89 -9.01 5.85
N PHE A 92 -1.62 -8.43 7.01
CA PHE A 92 -0.45 -8.67 7.82
C PHE A 92 -0.81 -9.52 9.02
N PHE A 93 0.06 -10.48 9.33
CA PHE A 93 0.07 -11.19 10.59
C PHE A 93 1.01 -10.48 11.55
N MET A 94 0.52 -10.17 12.74
CA MET A 94 1.21 -9.44 13.79
C MET A 94 0.92 -10.08 15.13
N LYS A 95 1.96 -10.55 15.81
CA LYS A 95 1.84 -11.23 17.10
C LYS A 95 2.96 -10.77 18.03
N ASN A 96 2.63 -10.58 19.31
CA ASN A 96 3.57 -10.18 20.35
C ASN A 96 4.35 -8.88 20.04
N ILE A 97 3.79 -7.99 19.21
CA ILE A 97 4.36 -6.66 18.98
C ILE A 97 3.91 -5.76 20.15
N PRO A 98 4.83 -5.05 20.83
CA PRO A 98 4.47 -4.08 21.86
C PRO A 98 3.48 -3.04 21.33
N GLU A 99 2.45 -2.73 22.11
CA GLU A 99 1.39 -1.79 21.70
C GLU A 99 1.94 -0.40 21.33
N GLU A 100 3.05 0.02 21.94
CA GLU A 100 3.76 1.26 21.63
C GLU A 100 4.38 1.29 20.23
N HIS A 101 4.69 0.13 19.65
CA HIS A 101 5.26 0.01 18.31
C HIS A 101 4.20 -0.22 17.23
N MET A 102 3.01 -0.67 17.62
CA MET A 102 1.93 -0.98 16.68
C MET A 102 1.58 0.18 15.71
N PRO A 103 1.41 1.44 16.17
CA PRO A 103 1.12 2.54 15.27
C PRO A 103 2.22 2.80 14.22
N ILE A 104 3.48 2.59 14.60
CA ILE A 104 4.65 2.77 13.72
C ILE A 104 4.67 1.66 12.66
N VAL A 105 4.52 0.41 13.09
CA VAL A 105 4.50 -0.75 12.18
C VAL A 105 3.37 -0.62 11.16
N ILE A 106 2.17 -0.25 11.61
CA ILE A 106 1.03 -0.06 10.72
C ILE A 106 1.29 1.10 9.78
N SER A 107 1.72 2.28 10.27
CA SER A 107 1.75 3.52 9.46
C SER A 107 2.99 3.68 8.59
N ILE A 108 4.06 2.95 8.87
CA ILE A 108 5.35 3.09 8.17
C ILE A 108 5.74 1.77 7.53
N ASP A 109 5.87 0.69 8.30
CA ASP A 109 6.40 -0.57 7.76
C ASP A 109 5.42 -1.22 6.77
N CYS A 110 4.12 -1.27 7.08
CA CYS A 110 3.13 -1.91 6.21
C CYS A 110 3.02 -1.24 4.82
N PRO A 111 2.88 0.10 4.69
CA PRO A 111 2.84 0.78 3.39
C PRO A 111 4.08 0.57 2.54
N THR A 112 5.27 0.38 3.13
CA THR A 112 6.49 0.16 2.33
C THR A 112 6.50 -1.18 1.59
N ILE A 113 5.62 -2.10 1.99
CA ILE A 113 5.49 -3.44 1.39
C ILE A 113 4.36 -3.48 0.34
N ILE A 114 3.44 -2.52 0.37
CA ILE A 114 2.28 -2.38 -0.54
C ILE A 114 2.68 -1.61 -1.79
#